data_AF-A0A7X8R8A9-F1
#
_entry.id   AF-A0A7X8R8A9-F1
#
_cell.length_a   1.000
_cell.length_b   1.000
_cell.length_c   1.000
_cell.angle_alpha   90.00
_cell.angle_beta   90.00
_cell.angle_gamma   90.00
#
_symmetry.space_group_name_H-M   'P 1'
#
loop_
_entity.id
_entity.type
_entity.pdbx_description
1 polymer ?
#
loop_
_entity_poly.entity_id
_entity_poly.type
_entity_poly.pdbx_seq_one_letter_code
_entity_poly.pdbx_strand_id
1 'polypeptide(L)'
;GISGIGMVLTGFILLSVATLKFTEGGWMTILVTGALIVIVLLVKKHYTHIAALLKRLDSLVEAVKLSVPSVTGTARKPRRLRKTPFVRSRTAVILTSGFNGLGLHTLFGAIQMFGGEIKNFVFLQIGVVDAGTFNSPEEIEQLKRQVDADLEKYCDFMRHQGYYAEAVSAIAIDVVEEVSSLAPEILKKFPQAMFFGGQLVFPREPMFGRWLHNYTVFSIQRRFYYQGIPLIMLPIRVSA
;
A
#
# COMPACT_ATOMS: atom_id res chain seq x y z
N GLY A 1 -25.80 -14.26 -26.26
CA GLY A 1 -27.27 -14.43 -26.38
C GLY A 1 -28.00 -13.98 -25.12
N ILE A 2 -27.73 -14.63 -23.98
CA ILE A 2 -28.51 -14.49 -22.75
C ILE A 2 -28.39 -13.10 -22.10
N SER A 3 -27.20 -12.49 -22.08
CA SER A 3 -26.99 -11.13 -21.54
C SER A 3 -27.69 -10.03 -22.35
N GLY A 4 -27.88 -10.23 -23.67
CA GLY A 4 -28.58 -9.26 -24.53
C GLY A 4 -30.08 -9.24 -24.27
N ILE A 5 -30.69 -10.41 -24.06
CA ILE A 5 -32.11 -10.54 -23.72
C ILE A 5 -32.37 -9.96 -22.31
N GLY A 6 -31.46 -10.20 -21.36
CA GLY A 6 -31.53 -9.58 -20.04
C GLY A 6 -31.47 -8.05 -20.09
N MET A 7 -30.64 -7.47 -20.96
CA MET A 7 -30.54 -6.02 -21.15
C MET A 7 -31.82 -5.42 -21.76
N VAL A 8 -32.43 -6.11 -22.73
CA VAL A 8 -33.68 -5.67 -23.36
C VAL A 8 -34.85 -5.76 -22.39
N LEU A 9 -34.94 -6.86 -21.62
CA LEU A 9 -36.01 -7.08 -20.65
C LEU A 9 -35.94 -6.07 -19.49
N THR A 10 -34.73 -5.84 -18.94
CA THR A 10 -34.53 -4.86 -17.88
C THR A 10 -34.73 -3.42 -18.37
N GLY A 11 -34.28 -3.10 -19.58
CA GLY A 11 -34.54 -1.82 -20.22
C GLY A 11 -36.03 -1.56 -20.45
N PHE A 12 -36.78 -2.57 -20.89
CA PHE A 12 -38.22 -2.48 -21.10
C PHE A 12 -39.00 -2.29 -19.78
N ILE A 13 -38.65 -3.05 -18.74
CA ILE A 13 -39.26 -2.91 -17.41
C ILE A 13 -38.96 -1.52 -16.83
N LEU A 14 -37.72 -1.05 -16.95
CA LEU A 14 -37.32 0.29 -16.51
C LEU A 14 -38.09 1.39 -17.25
N LEU A 15 -38.22 1.28 -18.57
CA LEU A 15 -38.93 2.24 -19.40
C LEU A 15 -40.43 2.25 -19.07
N SER A 16 -41.03 1.08 -18.89
CA SER A 16 -42.45 0.92 -18.56
C SER A 16 -42.78 1.47 -17.17
N VAL A 17 -41.96 1.19 -16.16
CA VAL A 17 -42.14 1.73 -14.81
C VAL A 17 -41.91 3.24 -14.78
N ALA A 18 -40.94 3.75 -15.55
CA ALA A 18 -40.69 5.18 -15.68
C ALA A 18 -41.91 5.89 -16.28
N THR A 19 -42.44 5.42 -17.40
CA THR A 19 -43.56 6.06 -18.10
C THR A 19 -44.89 5.94 -17.35
N LEU A 20 -45.20 4.76 -16.79
CA LEU A 20 -46.48 4.51 -16.10
C LEU A 20 -46.58 5.24 -14.75
N LYS A 21 -45.48 5.41 -14.02
CA LYS A 21 -45.48 6.10 -12.71
C LYS A 21 -45.11 7.58 -12.77
N PHE A 22 -44.92 8.16 -13.97
CA PHE A 22 -44.54 9.57 -14.10
C PHE A 22 -45.54 10.53 -13.43
N THR A 23 -46.82 10.17 -13.37
CA THR A 23 -47.91 10.94 -12.75
C THR A 23 -48.04 10.73 -11.24
N GLU A 24 -47.49 9.65 -10.68
CA GLU A 24 -47.54 9.32 -9.24
C GLU A 24 -46.20 9.55 -8.51
N GLY A 25 -45.20 10.15 -9.16
CA GLY A 25 -43.89 10.46 -8.56
C GLY A 25 -42.68 9.78 -9.21
N GLY A 26 -42.81 9.21 -10.40
CA GLY A 26 -41.73 8.55 -11.14
C GLY A 26 -40.55 9.47 -11.49
N TRP A 27 -40.75 10.79 -11.51
CA TRP A 27 -39.69 11.78 -11.67
C TRP A 27 -38.67 11.74 -10.51
N MET A 28 -39.11 11.42 -9.28
CA MET A 28 -38.20 11.25 -8.14
C MET A 28 -37.26 10.06 -8.36
N THR A 29 -37.76 8.95 -8.93
CA THR A 29 -36.95 7.78 -9.23
C THR A 29 -35.86 8.09 -10.26
N ILE A 30 -36.18 8.85 -11.31
CA ILE A 30 -35.22 9.28 -12.32
C ILE A 30 -34.15 10.19 -11.71
N LEU A 31 -34.56 11.13 -10.84
CA LEU A 31 -33.65 12.05 -10.18
C LEU A 31 -32.70 11.30 -9.23
N VAL A 32 -33.23 10.41 -8.39
CA VAL A 32 -32.43 9.61 -7.44
C VAL A 32 -31.46 8.68 -8.17
N THR A 33 -31.95 7.96 -9.19
CA THR A 33 -31.10 7.03 -9.95
C THR A 33 -30.06 7.78 -10.78
N GLY A 34 -30.43 8.90 -11.39
CA GLY A 34 -29.50 9.78 -12.11
C GLY A 34 -28.41 10.35 -11.21
N ALA A 35 -28.77 10.84 -10.03
CA ALA A 35 -27.83 11.31 -9.03
C ALA A 35 -26.87 10.19 -8.58
N LEU A 36 -27.39 8.98 -8.33
CA LEU A 36 -26.57 7.83 -7.97
C LEU A 36 -25.60 7.46 -9.08
N ILE A 37 -26.03 7.43 -10.35
CA ILE A 37 -25.17 7.15 -11.50
C ILE A 37 -24.06 8.20 -11.61
N VAL A 38 -24.38 9.49 -11.45
CA VAL A 38 -23.39 10.58 -11.47
C VAL A 38 -22.37 10.39 -10.34
N ILE A 39 -22.81 10.06 -9.12
CA ILE A 39 -21.91 9.78 -7.99
C ILE A 39 -21.00 8.59 -8.31
N VAL A 40 -21.55 7.48 -8.81
CA VAL A 40 -20.77 6.28 -9.18
C VAL A 40 -19.74 6.61 -10.28
N LEU A 41 -20.10 7.41 -11.27
CA LEU A 41 -19.18 7.83 -12.34
C LEU A 41 -18.09 8.76 -11.83
N LEU A 42 -18.40 9.69 -10.92
CA LEU A 42 -17.42 10.56 -10.28
C LEU A 42 -16.42 9.75 -9.44
N VAL A 43 -16.91 8.79 -8.66
CA VAL A 43 -16.07 7.86 -7.90
C VAL A 43 -15.19 7.07 -8.86
N LYS A 44 -15.74 6.45 -9.90
CA LYS A 44 -14.97 5.67 -10.88
C LYS A 44 -13.88 6.51 -11.56
N LYS A 45 -14.21 7.74 -11.98
CA LYS A 45 -13.26 8.68 -12.60
C LYS A 45 -12.14 9.08 -11.64
N HIS A 46 -12.45 9.24 -10.36
CA HIS A 46 -11.47 9.55 -9.32
C HIS A 46 -10.49 8.38 -9.10
N TYR A 47 -11.00 7.14 -8.99
CA TYR A 47 -10.16 5.94 -8.85
C TYR A 47 -9.25 5.70 -10.06
N THR A 48 -9.74 5.89 -11.29
CA THR A 48 -8.91 5.71 -12.48
C THR A 48 -7.83 6.80 -12.59
N HIS A 49 -8.12 8.02 -12.15
CA HIS A 49 -7.14 9.10 -12.11
C HIS A 49 -6.04 8.85 -11.05
N ILE A 50 -6.40 8.33 -9.87
CA ILE A 50 -5.44 7.95 -8.83
C ILE A 50 -4.54 6.80 -9.29
N ALA A 51 -5.10 5.79 -9.96
CA ALA A 51 -4.33 4.69 -10.52
C ALA A 51 -3.28 5.18 -11.55
N ALA A 52 -3.60 6.20 -12.35
CA ALA A 52 -2.66 6.81 -13.29
C ALA A 52 -1.54 7.62 -12.59
N LEU A 53 -1.85 8.28 -11.47
CA LEU A 53 -0.85 9.01 -10.68
C LEU A 53 0.13 8.07 -9.97
N LEU A 54 -0.36 6.92 -9.46
CA LEU A 54 0.49 5.88 -8.88
C LEU A 54 1.48 5.32 -9.89
N LYS A 55 1.08 5.21 -11.16
CA LYS A 55 1.93 4.75 -12.26
C LYS A 55 3.14 5.65 -12.54
N ARG A 56 3.13 6.92 -12.14
CA ARG A 56 4.29 7.83 -12.28
C ARG A 56 5.38 7.56 -11.23
N LEU A 57 5.01 6.97 -10.09
CA LEU A 57 5.95 6.57 -9.03
C LEU A 57 6.75 5.31 -9.42
N ASP A 58 6.32 4.59 -10.46
CA ASP A 58 7.07 3.47 -11.05
C ASP A 58 8.41 3.91 -11.66
N SER A 59 8.60 5.20 -11.95
CA SER A 59 9.89 5.74 -12.41
C SER A 59 11.01 5.56 -11.38
N LEU A 60 10.69 5.58 -10.07
CA LEU A 60 11.65 5.25 -9.01
C LEU A 60 11.96 3.75 -8.97
N VAL A 61 10.95 2.92 -9.23
CA VAL A 61 11.13 1.46 -9.35
C VAL A 61 12.04 1.16 -10.53
N GLU A 62 11.86 1.85 -11.65
CA GLU A 62 12.69 1.75 -12.85
C GLU A 62 14.13 2.22 -12.57
N ALA A 63 14.31 3.37 -11.93
CA ALA A 63 15.63 3.86 -11.53
C ALA A 63 16.35 2.89 -10.56
N VAL A 64 15.63 2.30 -9.60
CA VAL A 64 16.18 1.28 -8.70
C VAL A 64 16.55 0.02 -9.47
N LYS A 65 15.67 -0.49 -10.34
CA LYS A 65 15.95 -1.64 -11.21
C LYS A 65 17.15 -1.43 -12.12
N LEU A 66 17.40 -0.20 -12.57
CA LEU A 66 18.58 0.16 -13.37
C LEU A 66 19.86 0.28 -12.52
N SER A 67 19.73 0.62 -11.23
CA SER A 67 20.86 0.74 -10.30
C SER A 67 21.25 -0.58 -9.62
N VAL A 68 20.33 -1.54 -9.55
CA VAL A 68 20.62 -2.94 -9.24
C VAL A 68 21.18 -3.55 -10.52
N PRO A 69 22.47 -3.93 -10.59
CA PRO A 69 22.96 -4.61 -11.76
C PRO A 69 22.12 -5.89 -11.93
N SER A 70 21.44 -6.00 -13.07
CA SER A 70 21.08 -7.30 -13.63
C SER A 70 22.29 -8.22 -13.47
N VAL A 71 22.07 -9.50 -13.20
CA VAL A 71 23.12 -10.52 -12.97
C VAL A 71 23.93 -10.82 -14.25
N THR A 72 24.50 -9.79 -14.85
CA THR A 72 25.35 -9.79 -16.04
C THR A 72 26.35 -8.64 -15.92
N GLY A 73 27.41 -8.91 -15.16
CA GLY A 73 28.73 -8.35 -15.43
C GLY A 73 28.96 -6.86 -15.19
N THR A 74 29.19 -6.47 -13.93
CA THR A 74 30.38 -5.66 -13.59
C THR A 74 30.79 -5.97 -12.15
N ALA A 75 32.01 -6.48 -11.99
CA ALA A 75 32.56 -6.93 -10.72
C ALA A 75 32.88 -5.73 -9.80
N ARG A 76 31.88 -5.16 -9.13
CA ARG A 76 32.10 -4.40 -7.90
C ARG A 76 32.33 -5.42 -6.79
N LYS A 77 33.48 -5.37 -6.10
CA LYS A 77 33.85 -6.32 -5.03
C LYS A 77 32.63 -6.64 -4.16
N PRO A 78 32.24 -7.93 -3.99
CA PRO A 78 31.06 -8.27 -3.21
C PRO A 78 31.27 -7.75 -1.79
N ARG A 79 30.55 -6.68 -1.45
CA ARG A 79 30.54 -6.15 -0.09
C ARG A 79 29.93 -7.27 0.76
N ARG A 80 30.72 -7.85 1.67
CA ARG A 80 30.33 -9.04 2.44
C ARG A 80 28.92 -8.84 2.99
N LEU A 81 27.98 -9.67 2.55
CA LEU A 81 26.62 -9.68 3.10
C LEU A 81 26.72 -9.93 4.60
N ARG A 82 26.29 -8.97 5.43
CA ARG A 82 26.25 -9.14 6.88
C ARG A 82 25.01 -9.92 7.25
N LYS A 83 25.23 -11.09 7.84
CA LYS A 83 24.17 -11.99 8.33
C LYS A 83 23.62 -11.60 9.71
N THR A 84 24.31 -10.72 10.45
CA THR A 84 23.92 -10.34 11.82
C THR A 84 23.61 -8.85 11.95
N PRO A 85 22.56 -8.51 12.73
CA PRO A 85 22.14 -7.13 12.93
C PRO A 85 23.14 -6.36 13.81
N PHE A 86 23.16 -5.04 13.66
CA PHE A 86 23.87 -4.15 14.57
C PHE A 86 23.00 -3.85 15.78
N VAL A 87 23.16 -4.61 16.86
CA VAL A 87 22.31 -4.54 18.06
C VAL A 87 22.26 -3.15 18.71
N ARG A 88 23.35 -2.37 18.61
CA ARG A 88 23.48 -1.01 19.19
C ARG A 88 23.31 0.13 18.18
N SER A 89 22.78 -0.16 17.00
CA SER A 89 22.58 0.86 15.97
C SER A 89 21.11 1.00 15.64
N ARG A 90 20.73 2.19 15.15
CA ARG A 90 19.34 2.45 14.80
C ARG A 90 18.89 1.51 13.69
N THR A 91 17.64 1.09 13.79
CA THR A 91 16.97 0.27 12.79
C THR A 91 15.81 1.07 12.21
N ALA A 92 15.74 1.16 10.88
CA ALA A 92 14.56 1.68 10.22
C ALA A 92 13.63 0.53 9.86
N VAL A 93 12.42 0.55 10.41
CA VAL A 93 11.35 -0.38 10.06
C VAL A 93 10.45 0.32 9.05
N ILE A 94 10.49 -0.11 7.80
CA ILE A 94 9.71 0.48 6.71
C ILE A 94 8.42 -0.32 6.55
N LEU A 95 7.29 0.32 6.83
CA LEU A 95 5.97 -0.22 6.56
C LEU A 95 5.69 -0.09 5.06
N THR A 96 5.39 -1.20 4.39
CA THR A 96 5.17 -1.22 2.94
C THR A 96 3.95 -2.07 2.56
N SER A 97 3.38 -1.78 1.39
CA SER A 97 2.26 -2.52 0.79
C SER A 97 2.66 -3.30 -0.47
N GLY A 98 3.98 -3.46 -0.69
CA GLY A 98 4.57 -4.14 -1.86
C GLY A 98 5.84 -3.44 -2.33
N PHE A 99 6.46 -3.95 -3.40
CA PHE A 99 7.62 -3.30 -4.01
C PHE A 99 7.20 -2.21 -5.01
N ASN A 100 7.10 -0.97 -4.55
CA ASN A 100 6.56 0.15 -5.32
C ASN A 100 7.26 1.48 -4.97
N GLY A 101 6.91 2.55 -5.70
CA GLY A 101 7.51 3.87 -5.49
C GLY A 101 7.20 4.51 -4.13
N LEU A 102 6.10 4.13 -3.45
CA LEU A 102 5.79 4.65 -2.11
C LEU A 102 6.74 4.07 -1.05
N GLY A 103 6.95 2.75 -1.08
CA GLY A 103 7.89 2.09 -0.17
C GLY A 103 9.32 2.55 -0.42
N LEU A 104 9.72 2.72 -1.69
CA LEU A 104 11.02 3.28 -2.06
C LEU A 104 11.18 4.75 -1.61
N HIS A 105 10.16 5.59 -1.79
CA HIS A 105 10.20 6.97 -1.32
C HIS A 105 10.30 7.04 0.21
N THR A 106 9.60 6.16 0.92
CA THR A 106 9.67 6.05 2.39
C THR A 106 11.07 5.62 2.83
N LEU A 107 11.63 4.61 2.16
CA LEU A 107 12.99 4.15 2.39
C LEU A 107 14.02 5.27 2.17
N PHE A 108 13.97 5.96 1.04
CA PHE A 108 14.89 7.05 0.72
C PHE A 108 14.71 8.25 1.65
N GLY A 109 13.48 8.58 2.04
CA GLY A 109 13.20 9.61 3.04
C GLY A 109 13.81 9.26 4.40
N ALA A 110 13.70 8.01 4.85
CA ALA A 110 14.33 7.55 6.08
C ALA A 110 15.87 7.66 6.02
N ILE A 111 16.48 7.26 4.89
CA ILE A 111 17.92 7.41 4.64
C ILE A 111 18.32 8.90 4.61
N GLN A 112 17.52 9.77 4.01
CA GLN A 112 17.83 11.19 3.91
C GLN A 112 17.74 11.90 5.26
N MET A 113 16.74 11.58 6.09
CA MET A 113 16.55 12.20 7.41
C MET A 113 17.53 11.69 8.48
N PHE A 114 17.89 10.41 8.43
CA PHE A 114 18.65 9.74 9.50
C PHE A 114 19.91 9.04 8.97
N GLY A 115 20.41 9.48 7.80
CA GLY A 115 21.56 8.91 7.11
C GLY A 115 22.81 8.93 8.00
N GLY A 116 23.45 7.77 8.14
CA GLY A 116 24.65 7.58 8.96
C GLY A 116 24.39 6.93 10.33
N GLU A 117 23.20 7.10 10.91
CA GLU A 117 22.83 6.49 12.19
C GLU A 117 22.12 5.14 12.04
N ILE A 118 21.36 4.98 10.94
CA ILE A 118 20.68 3.72 10.61
C ILE A 118 21.68 2.74 9.98
N LYS A 119 21.80 1.55 10.58
CA LYS A 119 22.63 0.46 10.04
C LYS A 119 21.84 -0.80 9.70
N ASN A 120 20.60 -0.89 10.20
CA ASN A 120 19.69 -1.99 9.97
C ASN A 120 18.42 -1.48 9.30
N PHE A 121 17.92 -2.24 8.34
CA PHE A 121 16.64 -2.01 7.70
C PHE A 121 15.77 -3.25 7.90
N VAL A 122 14.52 -3.04 8.29
CA VAL A 122 13.51 -4.08 8.39
C VAL A 122 12.35 -3.65 7.51
N PHE A 123 11.95 -4.50 6.58
CA PHE A 123 10.80 -4.23 5.72
C PHE A 123 9.62 -5.06 6.20
N LEU A 124 8.53 -4.39 6.59
CA LEU A 124 7.34 -5.01 7.15
C LEU A 124 6.16 -4.84 6.18
N GLN A 125 5.58 -5.95 5.73
CA GLN A 125 4.40 -5.96 4.87
C GLN A 125 3.37 -6.97 5.36
N ILE A 126 2.11 -6.54 5.41
CA ILE A 126 0.98 -7.41 5.70
C ILE A 126 0.22 -7.67 4.40
N GLY A 127 0.10 -8.94 4.01
CA GLY A 127 -0.81 -9.36 2.96
C GLY A 127 -2.24 -9.41 3.49
N VAL A 128 -3.14 -8.67 2.87
CA VAL A 128 -4.53 -8.56 3.34
C VAL A 128 -5.38 -9.64 2.71
N VAL A 129 -6.13 -10.37 3.53
CA VAL A 129 -7.16 -11.32 3.08
C VAL A 129 -8.54 -10.83 3.51
N ASP A 130 -9.53 -10.96 2.64
CA ASP A 130 -10.90 -10.54 2.94
C ASP A 130 -11.57 -11.55 3.87
N ALA A 131 -12.08 -11.09 5.02
CA ALA A 131 -12.81 -11.93 5.98
C ALA A 131 -14.10 -12.53 5.40
N GLY A 132 -14.68 -11.86 4.39
CA GLY A 132 -15.94 -12.24 3.74
C GLY A 132 -15.75 -13.06 2.45
N THR A 133 -14.51 -13.20 1.96
CA THR A 133 -14.19 -14.01 0.79
C THR A 133 -13.57 -15.31 1.26
N PHE A 134 -14.07 -16.44 0.77
CA PHE A 134 -13.46 -17.73 1.04
C PHE A 134 -12.16 -17.82 0.23
N ASN A 135 -11.05 -17.34 0.80
CA ASN A 135 -9.74 -17.47 0.18
C ASN A 135 -9.30 -18.94 0.29
N SER A 136 -9.03 -19.57 -0.85
CA SER A 136 -8.52 -20.93 -0.86
C SER A 136 -7.12 -20.98 -0.23
N PRO A 137 -6.69 -22.12 0.34
CA PRO A 137 -5.33 -22.27 0.86
C PRO A 137 -4.24 -21.93 -0.18
N GLU A 138 -4.49 -22.24 -1.45
CA GLU A 138 -3.59 -21.96 -2.57
C GLU A 138 -3.46 -20.45 -2.84
N GLU A 139 -4.57 -19.70 -2.78
CA GLU A 139 -4.56 -18.23 -2.93
C GLU A 139 -3.81 -17.55 -1.79
N ILE A 140 -3.98 -18.03 -0.56
CA ILE A 140 -3.25 -17.52 0.62
C ILE A 140 -1.75 -17.80 0.47
N GLU A 141 -1.38 -18.99 0.02
CA GLU A 141 0.03 -19.32 -0.25
C GLU A 141 0.62 -18.45 -1.36
N GLN A 142 -0.12 -18.23 -2.44
CA GLN A 142 0.33 -17.38 -3.55
C GLN A 142 0.53 -15.94 -3.08
N LEU A 143 -0.41 -15.40 -2.31
CA LEU A 143 -0.29 -14.08 -1.71
C LEU A 143 0.95 -13.98 -0.81
N LYS A 144 1.18 -14.98 0.04
CA LYS A 144 2.38 -15.03 0.89
C LYS A 144 3.66 -15.02 0.06
N ARG A 145 3.76 -15.86 -0.97
CA ARG A 145 4.93 -15.88 -1.88
C ARG A 145 5.14 -14.53 -2.56
N GLN A 146 4.07 -13.84 -2.96
CA GLN A 146 4.16 -12.52 -3.57
C GLN A 146 4.67 -11.47 -2.58
N VAL A 147 4.14 -11.45 -1.34
CA VAL A 147 4.60 -10.56 -0.27
C VAL A 147 6.08 -10.79 0.03
N ASP A 148 6.50 -12.04 0.19
CA ASP A 148 7.89 -12.40 0.46
C ASP A 148 8.81 -11.97 -0.69
N ALA A 149 8.40 -12.18 -1.95
CA ALA A 149 9.15 -11.77 -3.13
C ALA A 149 9.29 -10.25 -3.26
N ASP A 150 8.29 -9.48 -2.83
CA ASP A 150 8.33 -8.02 -2.83
C ASP A 150 9.26 -7.47 -1.74
N LEU A 151 9.19 -8.03 -0.54
CA LEU A 151 10.10 -7.68 0.56
C LEU A 151 11.55 -8.00 0.23
N GLU A 152 11.82 -9.13 -0.43
CA GLU A 152 13.19 -9.53 -0.74
C GLU A 152 13.86 -8.56 -1.72
N LYS A 153 13.12 -7.95 -2.65
CA LYS A 153 13.66 -6.90 -3.53
C LYS A 153 14.21 -5.71 -2.73
N TYR A 154 13.54 -5.29 -1.66
CA TYR A 154 14.04 -4.25 -0.76
C TYR A 154 15.28 -4.70 0.01
N CYS A 155 15.23 -5.93 0.55
CA CYS A 155 16.35 -6.51 1.28
C CYS A 155 17.61 -6.60 0.41
N ASP A 156 17.48 -7.11 -0.81
CA ASP A 156 18.57 -7.23 -1.76
C ASP A 156 19.16 -5.88 -2.11
N PHE A 157 18.30 -4.90 -2.42
CA PHE A 157 18.73 -3.53 -2.68
C PHE A 157 19.58 -2.99 -1.52
N MET A 158 19.11 -3.11 -0.28
CA MET A 158 19.84 -2.58 0.90
C MET A 158 21.10 -3.36 1.25
N ARG A 159 21.08 -4.69 1.08
CA ARG A 159 22.27 -5.55 1.26
C ARG A 159 23.33 -5.22 0.22
N HIS A 160 22.96 -4.94 -1.03
CA HIS A 160 23.88 -4.45 -2.07
C HIS A 160 24.51 -3.10 -1.71
N GLN A 161 23.77 -2.22 -1.05
CA GLN A 161 24.31 -0.98 -0.48
C GLN A 161 25.13 -1.19 0.81
N GLY A 162 25.21 -2.44 1.30
CA GLY A 162 26.03 -2.87 2.44
C GLY A 162 25.43 -2.61 3.81
N TYR A 163 24.12 -2.47 3.89
CA TYR A 163 23.37 -2.44 5.14
C TYR A 163 22.91 -3.84 5.54
N TYR A 164 22.56 -4.02 6.82
CA TYR A 164 21.79 -5.18 7.24
C TYR A 164 20.33 -4.99 6.83
N ALA A 165 19.71 -5.99 6.20
CA ALA A 165 18.30 -5.92 5.80
C ALA A 165 17.57 -7.25 6.01
N GLU A 166 16.36 -7.17 6.57
CA GLU A 166 15.49 -8.31 6.88
C GLU A 166 14.03 -8.01 6.49
N ALA A 167 13.33 -9.06 6.05
CA ALA A 167 11.92 -9.05 5.71
C ALA A 167 11.09 -9.60 6.86
N VAL A 168 9.98 -8.94 7.19
CA VAL A 168 8.94 -9.42 8.09
C VAL A 168 7.63 -9.38 7.34
N SER A 169 7.01 -10.55 7.15
CA SER A 169 5.73 -10.70 6.46
C SER A 169 4.71 -11.40 7.33
N ALA A 170 3.45 -11.03 7.18
CA ALA A 170 2.32 -11.74 7.75
C ALA A 170 1.12 -11.65 6.79
N ILE A 171 0.19 -12.60 6.91
CA ILE A 171 -1.10 -12.57 6.20
C ILE A 171 -2.18 -12.40 7.24
N ALA A 172 -3.00 -11.36 7.11
CA ALA A 172 -4.02 -11.04 8.11
C ALA A 172 -5.24 -10.35 7.49
N ILE A 173 -6.35 -10.38 8.22
CA ILE A 173 -7.58 -9.66 7.88
C ILE A 173 -7.46 -8.19 8.33
N ASP A 174 -6.94 -7.95 9.54
CA ASP A 174 -6.73 -6.62 10.09
C ASP A 174 -5.24 -6.26 10.11
N VAL A 175 -4.86 -5.33 9.24
CA VAL A 175 -3.49 -4.83 9.12
C VAL A 175 -3.05 -4.07 10.37
N VAL A 176 -3.94 -3.30 10.99
CA VAL A 176 -3.59 -2.44 12.13
C VAL A 176 -3.29 -3.30 13.34
N GLU A 177 -4.12 -4.31 13.59
CA GLU A 177 -3.91 -5.28 14.65
C GLU A 177 -2.60 -6.05 14.46
N GLU A 178 -2.37 -6.59 13.27
CA GLU A 178 -1.19 -7.40 12.96
C GLU A 178 0.12 -6.59 13.02
N VAL A 179 0.14 -5.36 12.50
CA VAL A 179 1.32 -4.48 12.65
C VAL A 179 1.59 -4.16 14.12
N SER A 180 0.55 -4.00 14.92
CA SER A 180 0.66 -3.69 16.36
C SER A 180 1.09 -4.88 17.22
N SER A 181 0.84 -6.12 16.76
CA SER A 181 1.33 -7.33 17.41
C SER A 181 2.79 -7.61 17.06
N LEU A 182 3.20 -7.36 15.81
CA LEU A 182 4.57 -7.56 15.33
C LEU A 182 5.56 -6.50 15.81
N ALA A 183 5.10 -5.26 16.01
CA ALA A 183 5.99 -4.17 16.39
C ALA A 183 6.77 -4.41 17.71
N PRO A 184 6.15 -4.91 18.80
CA PRO A 184 6.88 -5.34 19.99
C PRO A 184 7.93 -6.42 19.75
N GLU A 185 7.68 -7.39 18.86
CA GLU A 185 8.63 -8.45 18.52
C GLU A 185 9.86 -7.89 17.80
N ILE A 186 9.63 -6.98 16.86
CA ILE A 186 10.69 -6.25 16.16
C ILE A 186 11.49 -5.42 17.16
N LEU A 187 10.84 -4.73 18.11
CA LEU A 187 11.53 -3.94 19.13
C LEU A 187 12.37 -4.78 20.11
N LYS A 188 11.93 -6.01 20.43
CA LYS A 188 12.76 -6.95 21.23
C LYS A 188 14.06 -7.29 20.50
N LYS A 189 14.00 -7.50 19.18
CA LYS A 189 15.17 -7.81 18.35
C LYS A 189 16.01 -6.57 18.01
N PHE A 190 15.36 -5.42 17.88
CA PHE A 190 15.94 -4.13 17.49
C PHE A 190 15.46 -3.03 18.45
N PRO A 191 16.09 -2.86 19.63
CA PRO A 191 15.63 -1.91 20.65
C PRO A 191 15.64 -0.44 20.22
N GLN A 192 16.42 -0.10 19.19
CA GLN A 192 16.49 1.24 18.60
C GLN A 192 15.72 1.34 17.28
N ALA A 193 14.68 0.51 17.09
CA ALA A 193 13.84 0.55 15.92
C ALA A 193 12.95 1.80 15.90
N MET A 194 12.91 2.44 14.74
CA MET A 194 11.99 3.53 14.42
C MET A 194 11.14 3.06 13.25
N PHE A 195 9.82 3.19 13.38
CA PHE A 195 8.91 2.80 12.32
C PHE A 195 8.67 3.97 11.37
N PHE A 196 8.57 3.68 10.08
CA PHE A 196 8.35 4.66 9.03
C PHE A 196 7.16 4.24 8.19
N GLY A 197 6.21 5.16 8.02
CA GLY A 197 5.07 5.01 7.12
C GLY A 197 5.09 6.07 6.03
N GLY A 198 4.90 5.64 4.78
CA GLY A 198 4.68 6.55 3.66
C GLY A 198 3.24 7.05 3.65
N GLN A 199 3.03 8.37 3.64
CA GLN A 199 1.71 8.98 3.52
C GLN A 199 1.56 9.66 2.16
N LEU A 200 0.54 9.29 1.39
CA LEU A 200 0.16 10.05 0.20
C LEU A 200 -0.45 11.40 0.63
N VAL A 201 0.22 12.50 0.28
CA VAL A 201 -0.25 13.88 0.53
C VAL A 201 -0.59 14.51 -0.81
N PHE A 202 -1.89 14.51 -1.15
CA PHE A 202 -2.39 15.11 -2.39
C PHE A 202 -2.68 16.62 -2.19
N PRO A 203 -2.14 17.51 -3.03
CA PRO A 203 -2.26 18.96 -2.84
C PRO A 203 -3.66 19.55 -3.10
N ARG A 204 -4.57 18.86 -3.82
CA ARG A 204 -5.91 19.39 -4.15
C ARG A 204 -6.98 18.31 -4.32
N GLU A 205 -7.50 17.77 -3.24
CA GLU A 205 -8.73 16.95 -3.28
C GLU A 205 -9.70 17.27 -2.12
N PRO A 206 -11.03 17.20 -2.37
CA PRO A 206 -12.04 17.40 -1.34
C PRO A 206 -11.88 16.37 -0.22
N MET A 207 -12.20 16.78 1.01
CA MET A 207 -11.90 16.08 2.27
C MET A 207 -12.30 14.60 2.32
N PHE A 208 -13.24 14.15 1.48
CA PHE A 208 -13.79 12.79 1.47
C PHE A 208 -12.84 11.73 0.87
N GLY A 209 -12.05 12.07 -0.16
CA GLY A 209 -11.09 11.14 -0.79
C GLY A 209 -9.87 10.81 0.09
N ARG A 210 -9.54 11.71 1.03
CA ARG A 210 -8.48 11.55 2.03
C ARG A 210 -8.75 10.44 3.05
N TRP A 211 -10.02 10.09 3.29
CA TRP A 211 -10.41 9.22 4.39
C TRP A 211 -10.16 7.73 4.09
N LEU A 212 -10.34 7.28 2.84
CA LEU A 212 -10.23 5.85 2.53
C LEU A 212 -8.78 5.33 2.39
N HIS A 213 -7.86 6.12 1.85
CA HIS A 213 -6.52 5.63 1.50
C HIS A 213 -5.46 5.79 2.59
N ASN A 214 -5.67 6.70 3.56
CA ASN A 214 -4.72 6.94 4.65
C ASN A 214 -5.19 6.39 6.01
N TYR A 215 -6.38 5.78 6.10
CA TYR A 215 -6.96 5.32 7.36
C TYR A 215 -6.05 4.32 8.10
N THR A 216 -5.44 3.39 7.39
CA THR A 216 -4.59 2.34 7.98
C THR A 216 -3.38 2.92 8.69
N VAL A 217 -2.64 3.83 8.05
CA VAL A 217 -1.41 4.39 8.64
C VAL A 217 -1.72 5.30 9.84
N PHE A 218 -2.80 6.09 9.78
CA PHE A 218 -3.25 6.87 10.94
C PHE A 218 -3.74 5.99 12.10
N SER A 219 -4.39 4.88 11.79
CA SER A 219 -4.84 3.93 12.81
C SER A 219 -3.65 3.23 13.48
N ILE A 220 -2.64 2.83 12.71
CA ILE A 220 -1.35 2.34 13.23
C ILE A 220 -0.70 3.41 14.09
N GLN A 221 -0.63 4.67 13.63
CA GLN A 221 -0.05 5.78 14.40
C GLN A 221 -0.74 5.94 15.76
N ARG A 222 -2.08 5.93 15.77
CA ARG A 222 -2.85 6.04 17.02
C ARG A 222 -2.56 4.86 17.95
N ARG A 223 -2.51 3.64 17.42
CA ARG A 223 -2.24 2.44 18.22
C ARG A 223 -0.82 2.44 18.80
N PHE A 224 0.17 2.81 17.98
CA PHE A 224 1.57 2.92 18.38
C PHE A 224 1.78 4.00 19.42
N TYR A 225 1.05 5.13 19.32
CA TYR A 225 1.09 6.18 20.34
C TYR A 225 0.72 5.66 21.73
N TYR A 226 -0.33 4.83 21.85
CA TYR A 226 -0.70 4.20 23.12
C TYR A 226 0.31 3.16 23.61
N GLN A 227 1.14 2.60 22.71
CA GLN A 227 2.19 1.64 23.04
C GLN A 227 3.56 2.31 23.28
N GLY A 228 3.67 3.63 23.10
CA GLY A 228 4.95 4.36 23.19
C GLY A 228 5.92 4.04 22.05
N ILE A 229 5.43 3.51 20.92
CA ILE A 229 6.26 3.12 19.77
C ILE A 229 6.41 4.32 18.82
N PRO A 230 7.64 4.75 18.50
CA PRO A 230 7.85 5.87 17.59
C PRO A 230 7.53 5.47 16.13
N LEU A 231 6.52 6.14 15.55
CA LEU A 231 6.20 6.10 14.12
C LEU A 231 6.46 7.47 13.48
N ILE A 232 7.25 7.49 12.42
CA ILE A 232 7.57 8.68 11.63
C ILE A 232 6.79 8.62 10.32
N MET A 233 6.00 9.66 10.08
CA MET A 233 5.19 9.81 8.87
C MET A 233 5.95 10.64 7.85
N LEU A 234 6.26 10.04 6.69
CA LEU A 234 6.94 10.73 5.60
C LEU A 234 5.92 11.27 4.59
N PRO A 235 5.83 12.60 4.39
CA PRO A 235 4.90 13.18 3.44
C PRO A 235 5.38 12.92 2.01
N ILE A 236 4.56 12.26 1.21
CA ILE A 236 4.80 12.05 -0.21
C ILE A 236 4.03 13.12 -0.97
N ARG A 237 4.73 14.16 -1.44
CA ARG A 237 4.14 15.21 -2.28
C ARG A 237 4.06 14.70 -3.71
N VAL A 238 2.85 14.36 -4.16
CA VAL A 238 2.61 14.08 -5.57
C VAL A 238 2.48 15.42 -6.29
N SER A 239 3.58 15.92 -6.87
CA SER A 239 3.53 17.06 -7.78
C SER A 239 2.89 16.64 -9.10
N ALA A 240 1.82 17.35 -9.49
CA ALA A 240 1.05 17.12 -10.71
C ALA A 240 1.88 17.38 -11.97
#